data_AF-A0A173QZ31-F1
#
_entry.id   AF-A0A173QZ31-F1
#
_cell.length_a   1.000
_cell.length_b   1.000
_cell.length_c   1.000
_cell.angle_alpha   90.00
_cell.angle_beta   90.00
_cell.angle_gamma   90.00
#
_symmetry.space_group_name_H-M   'P 1'
#
loop_
_entity.id
_entity.type
_entity.pdbx_description
1 polymer ?
#
loop_
_entity_poly.entity_id
_entity_poly.type
_entity_poly.pdbx_seq_one_letter_code
_entity_poly.pdbx_strand_id
1 'polypeptide(L)'
;MNDSDYMKIALQLAKKGCGFTSPNPMVGAVIVKEGRIIGQGWHEKYGEAHAERNALAACTENPKGATMYVTLEPCLTVTALYSGSFVADVMHETLNRSALAALIPGGHVNLERAMSASGRFGGHIVSGHIDGTGKIVYIQKDDNAVWFTIHTNPEIMRYVVEKGSVAIDGISLTIAKADRDRFSISAIPHTVRQTVLNERKEGDSVNLEADIVGKYVGKFLSFKQNTDSHITKEFLEKYGY
;
A
#
# COMPACT_ATOMS: atom_id res chain seq x y z
N MET A 1 -6.72 25.99 -11.12
CA MET A 1 -5.77 24.86 -11.14
C MET A 1 -6.59 23.59 -11.16
N ASN A 2 -6.12 22.58 -11.87
CA ASN A 2 -6.71 21.24 -11.88
C ASN A 2 -5.87 20.25 -11.05
N ASP A 3 -6.36 19.03 -10.90
CA ASP A 3 -5.70 17.96 -10.15
C ASP A 3 -4.25 17.71 -10.58
N SER A 4 -3.96 17.81 -11.88
CA SER A 4 -2.60 17.65 -12.41
C SER A 4 -1.68 18.80 -11.99
N ASP A 5 -2.18 20.03 -11.92
CA ASP A 5 -1.41 21.18 -11.44
C ASP A 5 -1.02 21.01 -9.98
N TYR A 6 -1.95 20.54 -9.12
CA TYR A 6 -1.67 20.32 -7.71
C TYR A 6 -0.68 19.16 -7.49
N MET A 7 -0.78 18.09 -8.28
CA MET A 7 0.20 17.00 -8.23
C MET A 7 1.59 17.45 -8.68
N LYS A 8 1.71 18.32 -9.69
CA LYS A 8 3.01 18.92 -10.07
C LYS A 8 3.63 19.73 -8.93
N ILE A 9 2.81 20.45 -8.16
CA ILE A 9 3.28 21.17 -6.99
C ILE A 9 3.75 20.19 -5.90
N ALA A 10 3.02 19.11 -5.63
CA ALA A 10 3.46 18.07 -4.70
C ALA A 10 4.82 17.45 -5.11
N LEU A 11 5.02 17.19 -6.40
CA LEU A 11 6.30 16.74 -6.94
C LEU A 11 7.44 17.77 -6.76
N GLN A 12 7.15 19.05 -6.96
CA GLN A 12 8.13 20.12 -6.72
C GLN A 12 8.50 20.24 -5.24
N LEU A 13 7.53 20.04 -4.34
CA LEU A 13 7.77 19.99 -2.90
C LEU A 13 8.62 18.78 -2.53
N ALA A 14 8.33 17.59 -3.06
CA ALA A 14 9.11 16.38 -2.82
C ALA A 14 10.61 16.58 -3.12
N LYS A 15 10.92 17.23 -4.24
CA LYS A 15 12.30 17.54 -4.66
C LYS A 15 13.09 18.37 -3.64
N LYS A 16 12.42 19.10 -2.74
CA LYS A 16 13.09 19.85 -1.67
C LYS A 16 13.75 18.95 -0.62
N GLY A 17 13.29 17.71 -0.46
CA GLY A 17 13.89 16.71 0.43
C GLY A 17 15.14 16.02 -0.14
N CYS A 18 15.55 16.37 -1.38
CA CYS A 18 16.66 15.71 -2.06
C CYS A 18 17.97 15.82 -1.26
N GLY A 19 18.58 14.66 -0.99
CA GLY A 19 19.82 14.56 -0.23
C GLY A 19 19.66 14.50 1.30
N PHE A 20 18.46 14.72 1.84
CA PHE A 20 18.23 14.79 3.29
C PHE A 20 17.32 13.69 3.83
N THR A 21 16.48 13.09 2.98
CA THR A 21 15.47 12.12 3.41
C THR A 21 15.94 10.67 3.45
N SER A 22 17.09 10.37 2.85
CA SER A 22 17.65 9.00 2.78
C SER A 22 17.79 8.38 4.18
N PRO A 23 17.39 7.11 4.39
CA PRO A 23 16.94 6.11 3.40
C PRO A 23 15.48 6.23 2.91
N ASN A 24 14.67 7.16 3.43
CA ASN A 24 13.26 7.30 3.06
C ASN A 24 13.09 8.08 1.74
N PRO A 25 11.98 7.84 1.02
CA PRO A 25 11.69 8.56 -0.22
C PRO A 25 11.48 10.06 0.00
N MET A 26 11.73 10.82 -1.07
CA MET A 26 11.29 12.20 -1.17
C MET A 26 9.79 12.23 -1.38
N VAL A 27 9.06 12.81 -0.43
CA VAL A 27 7.60 12.92 -0.51
C VAL A 27 7.21 14.39 -0.41
N GLY A 28 6.24 14.81 -1.21
CA GLY A 28 5.61 16.12 -1.14
C GLY A 28 4.09 15.99 -1.07
N ALA A 29 3.45 16.96 -0.43
CA ALA A 29 2.01 16.97 -0.22
C ALA A 29 1.43 18.39 -0.35
N VAL A 30 0.22 18.47 -0.92
CA VAL A 30 -0.55 19.71 -1.08
C VAL A 30 -2.00 19.44 -0.65
N ILE A 31 -2.56 20.29 0.20
CA ILE A 31 -3.95 20.21 0.64
C ILE A 31 -4.74 21.33 -0.03
N VAL A 32 -5.82 20.97 -0.71
CA VAL A 32 -6.62 21.87 -1.55
C VAL A 32 -8.07 21.84 -1.11
N LYS A 33 -8.67 23.01 -0.87
CA LYS A 33 -10.07 23.16 -0.51
C LYS A 33 -10.70 24.18 -1.44
N GLU A 34 -11.81 23.80 -2.10
CA GLU A 34 -12.51 24.67 -3.04
C GLU A 34 -11.58 25.27 -4.11
N GLY A 35 -10.63 24.47 -4.60
CA GLY A 35 -9.63 24.90 -5.60
C GLY A 35 -8.50 25.79 -5.07
N ARG A 36 -8.44 26.09 -3.76
CA ARG A 36 -7.37 26.86 -3.13
C ARG A 36 -6.44 25.94 -2.37
N ILE A 37 -5.13 26.11 -2.53
CA ILE A 37 -4.14 25.41 -1.71
C ILE A 37 -4.19 26.02 -0.31
N ILE A 38 -4.49 25.20 0.68
CA ILE A 38 -4.58 25.60 2.08
C ILE A 38 -3.42 25.06 2.92
N GLY A 39 -2.67 24.05 2.45
CA GLY A 39 -1.51 23.50 3.15
C GLY A 39 -0.51 22.87 2.18
N GLN A 40 0.77 22.95 2.50
CA GLN A 40 1.86 22.38 1.69
C GLN A 40 2.95 21.81 2.60
N GLY A 41 3.52 20.68 2.24
CA GLY A 41 4.58 20.04 3.02
C GLY A 41 5.43 19.12 2.18
N TRP A 42 6.64 18.84 2.67
CA TRP A 42 7.51 17.81 2.13
C TRP A 42 8.23 17.11 3.28
N HIS A 43 8.77 15.93 3.01
CA HIS A 43 9.64 15.26 3.95
C HIS A 43 11.00 15.97 3.97
N GLU A 44 11.29 16.68 5.06
CA GLU A 44 12.46 17.56 5.14
C GLU A 44 13.75 16.78 5.36
N LYS A 45 13.74 15.83 6.30
CA LYS A 45 14.92 15.04 6.67
C LYS A 45 14.54 13.69 7.26
N TYR A 46 15.42 12.70 7.09
CA TYR A 46 15.27 11.39 7.72
C TYR A 46 15.02 11.49 9.23
N GLY A 47 13.96 10.80 9.68
CA GLY A 47 13.52 10.78 11.08
C GLY A 47 12.55 11.89 11.45
N GLU A 48 12.25 12.83 10.55
CA GLU A 48 11.30 13.92 10.78
C GLU A 48 9.90 13.58 10.26
N ALA A 49 8.99 14.55 10.38
CA ALA A 49 7.61 14.40 9.93
C ALA A 49 7.55 14.25 8.40
N HIS A 50 6.68 13.34 7.95
CA HIS A 50 6.41 13.13 6.53
C HIS A 50 5.60 14.30 5.93
N ALA A 51 5.58 14.37 4.60
CA ALA A 51 5.01 15.48 3.84
C ALA A 51 3.56 15.82 4.21
N GLU A 52 2.73 14.82 4.48
CA GLU A 52 1.32 14.97 4.83
C GLU A 52 1.16 15.63 6.20
N ARG A 53 2.02 15.26 7.15
CA ARG A 53 2.03 15.88 8.49
C ARG A 53 2.49 17.32 8.41
N ASN A 54 3.50 17.61 7.61
CA ASN A 54 3.98 18.97 7.39
C ASN A 54 2.92 19.81 6.65
N ALA A 55 2.22 19.24 5.65
CA ALA A 55 1.15 19.93 4.95
C ALA A 55 -0.06 20.23 5.84
N LEU A 56 -0.45 19.29 6.71
CA LEU A 56 -1.51 19.49 7.70
C LEU A 56 -1.14 20.53 8.75
N ALA A 57 0.11 20.54 9.22
CA ALA A 57 0.60 21.55 10.15
C ALA A 57 0.65 22.95 9.51
N ALA A 58 0.93 23.00 8.21
CA ALA A 58 0.96 24.23 7.43
C ALA A 58 -0.43 24.70 6.93
N CYS A 59 -1.52 24.04 7.35
CA CYS A 59 -2.86 24.42 6.93
C CYS A 59 -3.24 25.83 7.42
N THR A 60 -3.64 26.70 6.50
CA THR A 60 -4.12 28.07 6.80
C THR A 60 -5.57 28.09 7.29
N GLU A 61 -6.30 26.99 7.11
CA GLU A 61 -7.68 26.84 7.56
C GLU A 61 -7.98 25.37 7.90
N ASN A 62 -9.17 25.10 8.44
CA ASN A 62 -9.56 23.74 8.79
C ASN A 62 -9.62 22.85 7.51
N PRO A 63 -8.84 21.75 7.45
CA PRO A 63 -8.74 20.90 6.28
C PRO A 63 -9.94 19.95 6.09
N LYS A 64 -10.95 19.98 6.97
CA LYS A 64 -12.16 19.15 6.81
C LYS A 64 -12.83 19.47 5.47
N GLY A 65 -13.02 18.42 4.65
CA GLY A 65 -13.58 18.53 3.30
C GLY A 65 -12.59 18.94 2.21
N ALA A 66 -11.29 19.07 2.54
CA ALA A 66 -10.23 19.33 1.56
C ALA A 66 -9.73 18.02 0.91
N THR A 67 -9.13 18.15 -0.26
CA THR A 67 -8.45 17.07 -1.01
C THR A 67 -6.94 17.20 -0.83
N MET A 68 -6.26 16.10 -0.49
CA MET A 68 -4.80 16.06 -0.39
C MET A 68 -4.20 15.35 -1.61
N TYR A 69 -3.18 15.96 -2.22
CA TYR A 69 -2.34 15.40 -3.27
C TYR A 69 -1.00 15.04 -2.65
N VAL A 70 -0.55 13.80 -2.79
CA VAL A 70 0.67 13.28 -2.14
C VAL A 70 1.41 12.31 -3.04
N THR A 71 2.74 12.29 -2.97
CA THR A 71 3.63 11.49 -3.83
C THR A 71 4.11 10.17 -3.18
N LEU A 72 3.28 9.49 -2.36
CA LEU A 72 3.66 8.27 -1.62
C LEU A 72 3.77 7.02 -2.53
N GLU A 73 4.71 6.12 -2.21
CA GLU A 73 4.98 4.83 -2.89
C GLU A 73 4.67 3.62 -2.02
N PRO A 74 4.36 2.42 -2.59
CA PRO A 74 4.25 2.03 -4.00
C PRO A 74 2.86 2.23 -4.64
N CYS A 75 2.35 3.45 -4.58
CA CYS A 75 1.74 4.04 -5.77
C CYS A 75 2.87 4.66 -6.61
N LEU A 76 3.09 4.19 -7.85
CA LEU A 76 4.10 4.81 -8.71
C LEU A 76 3.61 6.20 -9.16
N THR A 77 4.43 7.23 -8.96
CA THR A 77 4.04 8.61 -9.34
C THR A 77 4.41 8.88 -10.78
N VAL A 78 3.42 9.29 -11.59
CA VAL A 78 3.65 9.68 -12.98
C VAL A 78 4.52 10.94 -13.05
N THR A 79 5.72 10.82 -13.63
CA THR A 79 6.68 11.91 -13.84
C THR A 79 6.58 12.55 -15.22
N ALA A 80 6.07 11.82 -16.22
CA ALA A 80 5.75 12.35 -17.54
C ALA A 80 4.53 11.63 -18.15
N LEU A 81 3.73 12.38 -18.91
CA LEU A 81 2.59 11.85 -19.67
C LEU A 81 2.81 12.08 -21.16
N TYR A 82 2.49 11.05 -21.96
CA TYR A 82 2.50 11.08 -23.41
C TYR A 82 1.17 10.51 -23.94
N SER A 83 0.96 10.58 -25.26
CA SER A 83 -0.21 9.97 -25.88
C SER A 83 -0.16 8.44 -25.71
N GLY A 84 -1.00 7.91 -24.82
CA GLY A 84 -1.12 6.47 -24.58
C GLY A 84 -0.03 5.86 -23.70
N SER A 85 0.85 6.67 -23.09
CA SER A 85 1.89 6.17 -22.18
C SER A 85 2.24 7.17 -21.09
N PHE A 86 2.89 6.67 -20.04
CA PHE A 86 3.38 7.48 -18.93
C PHE A 86 4.72 6.95 -18.46
N VAL A 87 5.50 7.82 -17.80
CA VAL A 87 6.73 7.45 -17.08
C VAL A 87 6.45 7.62 -15.61
N ALA A 88 6.93 6.71 -14.79
CA ALA A 88 6.88 6.82 -13.34
C ALA A 88 8.24 6.45 -12.75
N ASP A 89 8.58 7.10 -11.64
CA ASP A 89 9.76 6.74 -10.86
C ASP A 89 9.42 5.58 -9.93
N VAL A 90 10.42 4.75 -9.61
CA VAL A 90 10.30 3.62 -8.70
C VAL A 90 11.41 3.75 -7.65
N MET A 91 11.06 3.85 -6.37
CA MET A 91 12.08 3.88 -5.31
C MET A 91 12.74 2.51 -5.13
N HIS A 92 13.93 2.53 -4.56
CA HIS A 92 14.71 1.32 -4.31
C HIS A 92 13.99 0.33 -3.37
N GLU A 93 13.28 0.84 -2.35
CA GLU A 93 12.46 -0.02 -1.46
C GLU A 93 11.35 -0.74 -2.23
N THR A 94 10.69 -0.05 -3.16
CA THR A 94 9.66 -0.61 -4.03
C THR A 94 10.25 -1.69 -4.94
N LEU A 95 11.44 -1.49 -5.51
CA LEU A 95 12.15 -2.53 -6.27
C LEU A 95 12.49 -3.75 -5.40
N ASN A 96 12.87 -3.55 -4.15
CA ASN A 96 13.26 -4.63 -3.24
C ASN A 96 12.06 -5.43 -2.70
N ARG A 97 10.90 -4.79 -2.51
CA ARG A 97 9.70 -5.43 -1.95
C ARG A 97 8.71 -5.95 -2.97
N SER A 98 8.87 -5.63 -4.24
CA SER A 98 7.91 -5.99 -5.29
C SER A 98 8.53 -6.82 -6.42
N ALA A 99 7.67 -7.43 -7.22
CA ALA A 99 8.01 -8.12 -8.45
C ALA A 99 8.41 -7.15 -9.59
N LEU A 100 8.40 -5.83 -9.37
CA LEU A 100 8.70 -4.85 -10.42
C LEU A 100 10.14 -4.99 -10.96
N ALA A 101 11.10 -5.41 -10.12
CA ALA A 101 12.48 -5.63 -10.53
C ALA A 101 12.63 -6.74 -11.61
N ALA A 102 11.66 -7.65 -11.70
CA ALA A 102 11.67 -8.74 -12.67
C ALA A 102 10.91 -8.41 -13.98
N LEU A 103 10.34 -7.21 -14.11
CA LEU A 103 9.63 -6.81 -15.31
C LEU A 103 10.60 -6.62 -16.48
N ILE A 104 10.18 -7.08 -17.66
CA ILE A 104 10.89 -6.90 -18.93
C ILE A 104 10.07 -6.02 -19.87
N PRO A 105 10.70 -5.33 -20.84
CA PRO A 105 9.97 -4.64 -21.90
C PRO A 105 8.96 -5.57 -22.59
N GLY A 106 7.72 -5.10 -22.74
CA GLY A 106 6.60 -5.90 -23.26
C GLY A 106 5.83 -6.69 -22.20
N GLY A 107 6.27 -6.69 -20.93
CA GLY A 107 5.49 -7.26 -19.83
C GLY A 107 4.25 -6.42 -19.50
N HIS A 108 3.13 -7.10 -19.23
CA HIS A 108 1.90 -6.44 -18.81
C HIS A 108 1.86 -6.20 -17.31
N VAL A 109 1.18 -5.12 -16.92
CA VAL A 109 0.96 -4.73 -15.53
C VAL A 109 -0.52 -4.34 -15.34
N ASN A 110 -1.05 -4.53 -14.14
CA ASN A 110 -2.32 -3.95 -13.77
C ASN A 110 -2.13 -2.44 -13.52
N LEU A 111 -3.11 -1.64 -13.91
CA LEU A 111 -3.14 -0.21 -13.64
C LEU A 111 -4.47 0.16 -12.98
N GLU A 112 -4.40 0.86 -11.86
CA GLU A 112 -5.54 1.48 -11.21
C GLU A 112 -5.21 2.96 -10.95
N ARG A 113 -6.17 3.85 -11.21
CA ARG A 113 -6.01 5.27 -10.88
C ARG A 113 -6.30 5.46 -9.40
N ALA A 114 -5.57 6.36 -8.75
CA ALA A 114 -5.89 6.79 -7.40
C ALA A 114 -7.36 7.23 -7.32
N MET A 115 -8.07 6.69 -6.33
CA MET A 115 -9.48 6.98 -6.10
C MET A 115 -9.63 8.16 -5.13
N SER A 116 -10.62 9.02 -5.35
CA SER A 116 -11.03 10.00 -4.35
C SER A 116 -11.47 9.31 -3.05
N ALA A 117 -11.16 9.88 -1.90
CA ALA A 117 -11.60 9.37 -0.59
C ALA A 117 -13.14 9.30 -0.45
N SER A 118 -13.87 10.13 -1.20
CA SER A 118 -15.34 10.10 -1.30
C SER A 118 -15.86 9.24 -2.46
N GLY A 119 -14.97 8.53 -3.14
CA GLY A 119 -15.29 7.64 -4.23
C GLY A 119 -16.05 6.39 -3.79
N ARG A 120 -16.52 5.62 -4.78
CA ARG A 120 -17.17 4.35 -4.53
C ARG A 120 -16.10 3.26 -4.37
N PHE A 121 -15.91 2.78 -3.14
CA PHE A 121 -15.08 1.61 -2.86
C PHE A 121 -15.82 0.34 -3.31
N GLY A 122 -15.37 -0.24 -4.43
CA GLY A 122 -15.91 -1.49 -4.98
C GLY A 122 -15.28 -2.76 -4.41
N GLY A 123 -14.17 -2.62 -3.69
CA GLY A 123 -13.44 -3.69 -3.01
C GLY A 123 -13.07 -3.27 -1.58
N HIS A 124 -11.85 -3.59 -1.16
CA HIS A 124 -11.29 -3.10 0.10
C HIS A 124 -10.35 -1.89 -0.11
N ILE A 125 -9.82 -1.34 0.98
CA ILE A 125 -8.85 -0.25 0.93
C ILE A 125 -7.50 -0.81 0.47
N VAL A 126 -7.10 -0.45 -0.75
CA VAL A 126 -5.78 -0.73 -1.32
C VAL A 126 -5.02 0.57 -1.38
N SER A 127 -3.86 0.60 -0.73
CA SER A 127 -3.03 1.79 -0.58
C SER A 127 -1.87 1.85 -1.58
N GLY A 128 -1.59 0.72 -2.25
CA GLY A 128 -0.42 0.53 -3.10
C GLY A 128 0.80 0.07 -2.32
N HIS A 129 0.75 0.00 -0.99
CA HIS A 129 1.85 -0.43 -0.10
C HIS A 129 2.05 -1.93 -0.07
N ILE A 130 2.81 -2.40 -1.06
CA ILE A 130 3.30 -3.78 -1.15
C ILE A 130 4.08 -4.15 0.12
N ASP A 131 3.55 -5.13 0.84
CA ASP A 131 4.18 -5.68 2.04
C ASP A 131 5.31 -6.64 1.67
N GLY A 132 5.19 -7.31 0.52
CA GLY A 132 6.20 -8.16 -0.07
C GLY A 132 5.66 -8.94 -1.27
N THR A 133 6.32 -10.06 -1.58
CA THR A 133 5.93 -10.92 -2.70
C THR A 133 5.47 -12.29 -2.23
N GLY A 134 4.63 -12.93 -3.03
CA GLY A 134 4.27 -14.35 -2.90
C GLY A 134 4.52 -15.09 -4.21
N LYS A 135 4.47 -16.41 -4.16
CA LYS A 135 4.63 -17.28 -5.32
C LYS A 135 3.34 -18.05 -5.57
N ILE A 136 2.85 -18.04 -6.81
CA ILE A 136 1.73 -18.89 -7.22
C ILE A 136 2.23 -20.33 -7.24
N VAL A 137 1.70 -21.17 -6.36
CA VAL A 137 2.10 -22.58 -6.23
C VAL A 137 1.10 -23.56 -6.83
N TYR A 138 -0.13 -23.12 -7.07
CA TYR A 138 -1.16 -23.94 -7.70
C TYR A 138 -2.22 -23.08 -8.38
N ILE A 139 -2.66 -23.47 -9.57
CA ILE A 139 -3.80 -22.86 -10.29
C ILE A 139 -4.80 -23.96 -10.67
N GLN A 140 -6.05 -23.78 -10.25
CA GLN A 140 -7.13 -24.72 -10.56
C GLN A 140 -8.33 -24.00 -11.17
N LYS A 141 -8.81 -24.51 -12.31
CA LYS A 141 -10.11 -24.09 -12.87
C LYS A 141 -11.20 -24.93 -12.22
N ASP A 142 -12.19 -24.25 -11.64
CA ASP A 142 -13.30 -24.87 -10.91
C ASP A 142 -14.60 -24.23 -11.40
N ASP A 143 -15.34 -24.95 -12.24
CA ASP A 143 -16.51 -24.47 -12.99
C ASP A 143 -16.26 -23.11 -13.67
N ASN A 144 -16.79 -22.05 -13.04
CA ASN A 144 -16.79 -20.68 -13.54
C ASN A 144 -15.75 -19.80 -12.83
N ALA A 145 -14.92 -20.34 -11.94
CA ALA A 145 -13.89 -19.58 -11.24
C ALA A 145 -12.50 -20.18 -11.47
N VAL A 146 -11.48 -19.35 -11.29
CA VAL A 146 -10.08 -19.78 -11.28
C VAL A 146 -9.53 -19.56 -9.89
N TRP A 147 -9.11 -20.65 -9.26
CA TRP A 147 -8.45 -20.64 -7.98
C TRP A 147 -6.96 -20.44 -8.16
N PHE A 148 -6.38 -19.56 -7.35
CA PHE A 148 -4.95 -19.35 -7.26
C PHE A 148 -4.53 -19.60 -5.81
N THR A 149 -3.57 -20.49 -5.60
CA THR A 149 -2.94 -20.68 -4.29
C THR A 149 -1.57 -20.01 -4.27
N ILE A 150 -1.37 -19.13 -3.29
CA ILE A 150 -0.17 -18.31 -3.14
C ILE A 150 0.54 -18.74 -1.87
N HIS A 151 1.81 -19.11 -1.99
CA HIS A 151 2.73 -19.27 -0.87
C HIS A 151 3.42 -17.94 -0.58
N THR A 152 3.54 -17.58 0.69
CA THR A 152 4.20 -16.33 1.09
C THR A 152 4.83 -16.43 2.49
N ASN A 153 5.59 -15.42 2.87
CA ASN A 153 6.32 -15.37 4.13
C ASN A 153 5.38 -15.24 5.36
N PRO A 154 5.84 -15.66 6.56
CA PRO A 154 5.04 -15.57 7.79
C PRO A 154 4.60 -14.15 8.17
N GLU A 155 5.40 -13.15 7.78
CA GLU A 155 5.14 -11.72 8.06
C GLU A 155 3.90 -11.19 7.34
N ILE A 156 3.62 -11.68 6.12
CA ILE A 156 2.37 -11.37 5.41
C ILE A 156 1.27 -12.32 5.87
N MET A 157 1.57 -13.61 6.04
CA MET A 157 0.57 -14.63 6.45
C MET A 157 -0.15 -14.29 7.75
N ARG A 158 0.47 -13.60 8.71
CA ARG A 158 -0.21 -13.15 9.95
C ARG A 158 -1.39 -12.19 9.73
N TYR A 159 -1.47 -11.56 8.56
CA TYR A 159 -2.57 -10.66 8.20
C TYR A 159 -3.56 -11.33 7.23
N VAL A 160 -3.27 -12.54 6.78
CA VAL A 160 -4.15 -13.33 5.92
C VAL A 160 -5.21 -13.99 6.79
N VAL A 161 -6.48 -13.63 6.55
CA VAL A 161 -7.63 -14.17 7.27
C VAL A 161 -8.60 -14.77 6.27
N GLU A 162 -9.10 -15.98 6.53
CA GLU A 162 -10.13 -16.57 5.67
C GLU A 162 -11.37 -15.67 5.62
N LYS A 163 -11.91 -15.47 4.41
CA LYS A 163 -12.97 -14.49 4.08
C LYS A 163 -12.55 -13.02 4.26
N GLY A 164 -11.30 -12.76 4.62
CA GLY A 164 -10.70 -11.43 4.61
C GLY A 164 -10.31 -10.97 3.19
N SER A 165 -9.76 -9.76 3.13
CA SER A 165 -9.33 -9.14 1.89
C SER A 165 -7.81 -9.20 1.73
N VAL A 166 -7.36 -9.26 0.48
CA VAL A 166 -5.95 -9.14 0.10
C VAL A 166 -5.86 -8.50 -1.27
N ALA A 167 -4.83 -7.69 -1.50
CA ALA A 167 -4.50 -7.20 -2.83
C ALA A 167 -3.37 -8.05 -3.45
N ILE A 168 -3.61 -8.59 -4.64
CA ILE A 168 -2.61 -9.33 -5.43
C ILE A 168 -2.37 -8.58 -6.72
N ASP A 169 -1.14 -8.11 -6.95
CA ASP A 169 -0.81 -7.23 -8.10
C ASP A 169 -1.80 -6.05 -8.24
N GLY A 170 -2.22 -5.47 -7.10
CA GLY A 170 -3.20 -4.37 -7.03
C GLY A 170 -4.66 -4.79 -7.17
N ILE A 171 -4.96 -6.08 -7.39
CA ILE A 171 -6.35 -6.57 -7.52
C ILE A 171 -6.90 -6.86 -6.13
N SER A 172 -7.96 -6.16 -5.74
CA SER A 172 -8.71 -6.48 -4.52
C SER A 172 -9.42 -7.83 -4.65
N LEU A 173 -9.05 -8.81 -3.81
CA LEU A 173 -9.57 -10.17 -3.83
C LEU A 173 -9.96 -10.64 -2.42
N THR A 174 -10.86 -11.62 -2.38
CA THR A 174 -11.27 -12.29 -1.14
C THR A 174 -10.47 -13.57 -0.95
N ILE A 175 -9.92 -13.76 0.25
CA ILE A 175 -9.25 -15.00 0.65
C ILE A 175 -10.32 -16.08 0.83
N ALA A 176 -10.31 -17.08 -0.04
CA ALA A 176 -11.23 -18.20 0.00
C ALA A 176 -10.84 -19.22 1.08
N LYS A 177 -9.54 -19.45 1.26
CA LYS A 177 -8.95 -20.38 2.22
C LYS A 177 -7.60 -19.85 2.72
N ALA A 178 -7.31 -20.03 4.01
CA ALA A 178 -6.00 -19.73 4.59
C ALA A 178 -5.45 -20.98 5.29
N ASP A 179 -4.20 -21.33 4.99
CA ASP A 179 -3.45 -22.41 5.63
C ASP A 179 -2.22 -21.81 6.37
N ARG A 180 -1.26 -22.64 6.80
CA ARG A 180 -0.10 -22.18 7.61
C ARG A 180 0.86 -21.26 6.85
N ASP A 181 1.17 -21.58 5.60
CA ASP A 181 2.23 -20.97 4.79
C ASP A 181 1.72 -20.49 3.42
N ARG A 182 0.41 -20.59 3.20
CA ARG A 182 -0.22 -20.31 1.92
C ARG A 182 -1.68 -19.92 2.11
N PHE A 183 -2.24 -19.28 1.10
CA PHE A 183 -3.66 -18.98 1.04
C PHE A 183 -4.15 -19.13 -0.39
N SER A 184 -5.47 -19.24 -0.55
CA SER A 184 -6.10 -19.34 -1.86
C SER A 184 -7.14 -18.25 -2.04
N ILE A 185 -7.20 -17.71 -3.25
CA ILE A 185 -8.27 -16.82 -3.72
C ILE A 185 -9.05 -17.53 -4.81
N SER A 186 -10.29 -17.10 -5.03
CA SER A 186 -11.12 -17.53 -6.16
C SER A 186 -11.45 -16.31 -6.99
N ALA A 187 -10.99 -16.29 -8.25
CA ALA A 187 -11.20 -15.18 -9.17
C ALA A 187 -12.25 -15.55 -10.23
N ILE A 188 -13.23 -14.68 -10.42
CA ILE A 188 -14.25 -14.83 -11.47
C ILE A 188 -13.65 -14.58 -12.86
N PRO A 189 -14.29 -15.04 -13.95
CA PRO A 189 -13.72 -14.98 -15.29
C PRO A 189 -13.52 -13.57 -15.78
N HIS A 190 -14.35 -12.63 -15.35
CA HIS A 190 -14.19 -11.21 -15.68
C HIS A 190 -12.89 -10.67 -15.08
N THR A 191 -12.62 -10.89 -13.79
CA THR A 191 -11.39 -10.45 -13.12
C THR A 191 -10.16 -11.06 -13.77
N VAL A 192 -10.18 -12.36 -14.06
CA VAL A 192 -9.06 -13.02 -14.74
C VAL A 192 -8.80 -12.35 -16.09
N ARG A 193 -9.82 -12.20 -16.94
CA ARG A 193 -9.67 -11.62 -18.29
C ARG A 193 -9.27 -10.15 -18.32
N GLN A 194 -9.56 -9.37 -17.28
CA GLN A 194 -9.28 -7.92 -17.25
C GLN A 194 -7.99 -7.57 -16.51
N THR A 195 -7.26 -8.57 -16.02
CA THR A 195 -6.04 -8.37 -15.23
C THR A 195 -4.93 -9.29 -15.70
N VAL A 196 -3.71 -9.06 -15.21
CA VAL A 196 -2.57 -9.92 -15.51
C VAL A 196 -2.73 -11.36 -15.03
N LEU A 197 -3.74 -11.67 -14.20
CA LEU A 197 -4.02 -13.05 -13.76
C LEU A 197 -4.31 -14.00 -14.93
N ASN A 198 -4.79 -13.52 -16.07
CA ASN A 198 -4.96 -14.34 -17.27
C ASN A 198 -3.64 -14.89 -17.83
N GLU A 199 -2.52 -14.24 -17.51
CA GLU A 199 -1.19 -14.55 -18.04
C GLU A 199 -0.31 -15.24 -16.99
N ARG A 200 -0.73 -15.24 -15.72
CA ARG A 200 0.01 -15.86 -14.62
C ARG A 200 0.00 -17.38 -14.73
N LYS A 201 1.13 -17.98 -14.38
CA LYS A 201 1.31 -19.43 -14.26
C LYS A 201 1.86 -19.81 -12.89
N GLU A 202 1.77 -21.10 -12.57
CA GLU A 202 2.47 -21.65 -11.42
C GLU A 202 3.97 -21.35 -11.52
N GLY A 203 4.54 -20.92 -10.41
CA GLY A 203 5.93 -20.47 -10.33
C GLY A 203 6.10 -18.96 -10.36
N ASP A 204 5.14 -18.20 -10.90
CA ASP A 204 5.25 -16.75 -11.00
C ASP A 204 5.17 -16.07 -9.62
N SER A 205 5.93 -14.99 -9.48
CA SER A 205 5.85 -14.09 -8.32
C SER A 205 4.74 -13.06 -8.51
N VAL A 206 4.07 -12.72 -7.41
CA VAL A 206 3.04 -11.69 -7.35
C VAL A 206 3.30 -10.73 -6.20
N ASN A 207 2.90 -9.48 -6.36
CA ASN A 207 2.92 -8.47 -5.30
C ASN A 207 1.76 -8.70 -4.34
N LEU A 208 2.03 -8.61 -3.05
CA LEU A 208 1.03 -8.78 -2.00
C LEU A 208 0.95 -7.53 -1.12
N GLU A 209 -0.27 -7.05 -0.93
CA GLU A 209 -0.62 -6.04 0.07
C GLU A 209 -1.73 -6.61 0.96
N ALA A 210 -1.47 -6.65 2.27
CA ALA A 210 -2.44 -7.10 3.25
C ALA A 210 -3.40 -5.97 3.63
N ASP A 211 -4.61 -6.35 4.07
CA ASP A 211 -5.61 -5.38 4.49
C ASP A 211 -5.08 -4.47 5.62
N ILE A 212 -5.09 -3.16 5.36
CA ILE A 212 -4.61 -2.15 6.29
C ILE A 212 -5.34 -2.20 7.64
N VAL A 213 -6.62 -2.59 7.65
CA VAL A 213 -7.39 -2.78 8.88
C VAL A 213 -6.78 -3.89 9.73
N GLY A 214 -6.44 -5.02 9.11
CA GLY A 214 -5.78 -6.14 9.78
C GLY A 214 -4.43 -5.74 10.38
N LYS A 215 -3.65 -4.93 9.67
CA LYS A 215 -2.36 -4.40 10.15
C LYS A 215 -2.53 -3.50 11.38
N TYR A 216 -3.50 -2.59 11.37
CA TYR A 216 -3.78 -1.74 12.53
C TYR A 216 -4.29 -2.54 13.73
N VAL A 217 -5.20 -3.49 13.52
CA VAL A 217 -5.67 -4.39 14.60
C VAL A 217 -4.51 -5.17 15.19
N GLY A 218 -3.66 -5.77 14.35
CA GLY A 218 -2.47 -6.49 14.79
C GLY A 218 -1.55 -5.60 15.64
N LYS A 219 -1.26 -4.38 15.17
CA LYS A 219 -0.45 -3.41 15.91
C LYS A 219 -1.06 -3.07 17.27
N PHE A 220 -2.36 -2.83 17.35
CA PHE A 220 -3.04 -2.51 18.62
C PHE A 220 -3.04 -3.67 19.61
N LEU A 221 -3.18 -4.90 19.14
CA LEU A 221 -3.08 -6.08 20.00
C LEU A 221 -1.65 -6.33 20.49
N SER A 222 -0.64 -6.04 19.67
CA SER A 222 0.77 -6.13 20.09
C SER A 222 1.13 -5.15 21.21
N PHE A 223 0.49 -3.97 21.27
CA PHE A 223 0.70 -3.03 22.38
C PHE A 223 0.23 -3.59 23.74
N LYS A 224 -0.76 -4.49 23.76
CA LYS A 224 -1.20 -5.14 25.01
C LYS A 224 -0.25 -6.24 25.50
N GLN A 225 0.58 -6.80 24.62
CA GLN A 225 1.57 -7.83 25.01
C GLN A 225 2.86 -7.23 25.56
N ASN A 226 3.14 -5.95 25.31
CA ASN A 226 4.34 -5.26 25.81
C ASN A 226 4.19 -4.67 27.23
N THR A 227 3.18 -5.10 27.98
CA THR A 227 3.18 -4.92 29.44
C THR A 227 3.94 -6.08 30.07
N ASP A 228 5.26 -6.14 29.86
CA ASP A 228 6.16 -6.82 30.79
C ASP A 228 6.17 -6.02 32.09
N SER A 229 5.08 -6.15 32.84
CA SER A 229 5.09 -5.84 34.25
C SER A 229 5.97 -6.89 34.91
N HIS A 230 7.24 -6.55 35.15
CA HIS A 230 8.12 -7.32 36.05
C HIS A 230 7.59 -7.41 37.50
N ILE A 231 6.46 -6.77 37.78
CA ILE A 231 5.73 -6.88 39.03
C ILE A 231 4.90 -8.16 38.98
N THR A 232 5.45 -9.23 39.52
CA THR A 232 4.70 -10.46 39.83
C THR A 232 4.00 -10.32 41.17
N LYS A 233 3.06 -11.21 41.47
CA LYS A 233 2.39 -11.24 42.78
C LYS A 233 3.39 -11.41 43.92
N GLU A 234 4.41 -12.25 43.71
CA GLU A 234 5.49 -12.48 44.69
C GLU A 234 6.35 -11.23 44.91
N PHE A 235 6.52 -10.39 43.89
CA PHE A 235 7.19 -9.09 44.03
C PHE A 235 6.39 -8.14 44.92
N LEU A 236 5.07 -8.08 44.78
CA LEU A 236 4.20 -7.23 45.61
C LEU A 236 4.18 -7.70 47.07
N GLU A 237 4.02 -9.02 47.27
CA GLU A 237 4.03 -9.63 48.60
C GLU A 237 5.37 -9.39 49.33
N LYS A 238 6.51 -9.40 48.62
CA LYS A 238 7.84 -9.09 49.19
C LYS A 238 7.97 -7.66 49.73
N TYR A 239 7.25 -6.70 49.14
CA TYR A 239 7.32 -5.28 49.52
C TYR A 239 6.08 -4.78 50.29
N GLY A 240 5.20 -5.70 50.72
CA GLY A 240 4.11 -5.41 51.66
C GLY A 240 2.83 -4.85 51.03
N TYR A 241 2.59 -5.14 49.75
CA TYR A 241 1.32 -4.86 49.05
C TYR A 241 0.50 -6.12 48.85
#